data_AF-A0A2T3K985-F1
#
_entry.id   AF-A0A2T3K985-F1
#
_cell.length_a   1.000
_cell.length_b   1.000
_cell.length_c   1.000
_cell.angle_alpha   90.00
_cell.angle_beta   90.00
_cell.angle_gamma   90.00
#
_symmetry.space_group_name_H-M   'P 1'
#
loop_
_entity.id
_entity.type
_entity.pdbx_description
1 polymer ?
#
loop_
_entity_poly.entity_id
_entity_poly.type
_entity_poly.pdbx_seq_one_letter_code
_entity_poly.pdbx_strand_id
1 'polypeptide(L)'
;MDSSEFKNIKQEMSGKVNSIFDDFEESNNRLPTMEEFRVIISDTTNNYIGPVDQNVIDGINMNLERQRIREKALWDAVTELEVEARIRRSNGD
;
A
#
# COMPACT_ATOMS: atom_id res chain seq x y z
N MET A 1 12.01 11.18 -6.60
CA MET A 1 11.73 10.26 -5.48
C MET A 1 12.97 9.43 -5.28
N ASP A 2 13.57 9.48 -4.10
CA ASP A 2 14.81 8.76 -3.82
C ASP A 2 14.52 7.25 -3.81
N SER A 3 15.31 6.45 -4.53
CA SER A 3 15.12 4.99 -4.61
C SER A 3 15.11 4.31 -3.23
N SER A 4 15.70 4.96 -2.22
CA SER A 4 15.66 4.52 -0.83
C SER A 4 14.26 4.63 -0.21
N GLU A 5 13.53 5.72 -0.48
CA GLU A 5 12.19 5.95 0.08
C GLU A 5 11.19 4.91 -0.47
N PHE A 6 11.23 4.66 -1.79
CA PHE A 6 10.41 3.62 -2.41
C PHE A 6 10.72 2.22 -1.85
N LYS A 7 12.01 1.89 -1.66
CA LYS A 7 12.41 0.58 -1.11
C LYS A 7 11.95 0.39 0.33
N ASN A 8 12.02 1.43 1.16
CA ASN A 8 11.48 1.40 2.52
C ASN A 8 9.96 1.21 2.52
N ILE A 9 9.23 1.98 1.69
CA ILE A 9 7.78 1.82 1.52
C ILE A 9 7.45 0.39 1.11
N LYS A 10 8.14 -0.16 0.10
CA LYS A 10 7.91 -1.53 -0.36
C LYS A 10 8.18 -2.57 0.74
N GLN A 11 9.26 -2.41 1.53
CA GLN A 11 9.55 -3.32 2.64
C GLN A 11 8.47 -3.28 3.72
N GLU A 12 8.07 -2.09 4.17
CA GLU A 12 7.01 -1.88 5.16
C GLU A 12 5.67 -2.47 4.67
N MET A 13 5.32 -2.17 3.42
CA MET A 13 4.07 -2.64 2.82
C MET A 13 4.10 -4.14 2.53
N SER A 14 5.25 -4.74 2.24
CA SER A 14 5.35 -6.18 1.98
C SER A 14 4.89 -7.01 3.17
N GLY A 15 5.29 -6.63 4.39
CA GLY A 15 4.82 -7.26 5.61
C GLY A 15 3.30 -7.13 5.79
N LYS A 16 2.77 -5.91 5.60
CA LYS A 16 1.33 -5.61 5.70
C LYS A 16 0.50 -6.37 4.66
N VAL A 17 0.91 -6.34 3.39
CA VAL A 17 0.24 -7.07 2.31
C VAL A 17 0.23 -8.57 2.59
N ASN A 18 1.37 -9.14 3.02
CA ASN A 18 1.39 -10.56 3.32
C ASN A 18 0.45 -10.91 4.48
N SER A 19 0.47 -10.11 5.55
CA SER A 19 -0.42 -10.28 6.70
C SER A 19 -1.90 -10.18 6.32
N ILE A 20 -2.27 -9.24 5.45
CA ILE A 20 -3.67 -9.11 4.98
C ILE A 20 -4.11 -10.37 4.25
N PHE A 21 -3.26 -10.91 3.37
CA PHE A 21 -3.60 -12.12 2.65
C PHE A 21 -3.67 -13.35 3.59
N ASP A 22 -2.75 -13.45 4.55
CA ASP A 22 -2.70 -14.55 5.53
C ASP A 22 -3.95 -14.55 6.41
N ASP A 23 -4.30 -13.41 7.00
CA ASP A 23 -5.46 -13.22 7.87
C ASP A 23 -6.79 -13.45 7.11
N PHE A 24 -6.85 -12.98 5.85
CA PHE A 24 -8.01 -13.18 5.00
C PHE A 24 -8.17 -14.64 4.57
N GLU A 25 -7.08 -15.32 4.23
CA GLU A 25 -7.06 -16.74 3.87
C GLU A 25 -7.42 -17.61 5.08
N GLU A 26 -6.88 -17.34 6.26
CA GLU A 26 -7.23 -18.04 7.50
C GLU A 26 -8.72 -17.86 7.84
N SER A 27 -9.26 -16.64 7.66
CA SER A 27 -10.65 -16.32 8.00
C SER A 27 -11.68 -16.83 6.97
N ASN A 28 -11.33 -16.84 5.68
CA ASN A 28 -12.29 -17.11 4.60
C ASN A 28 -11.97 -18.35 3.77
N ASN A 29 -10.86 -19.03 4.06
CA ASN A 29 -10.33 -20.16 3.30
C ASN A 29 -10.19 -19.87 1.79
N ARG A 30 -9.89 -18.60 1.46
CA ARG A 30 -9.73 -18.10 0.09
C ARG A 30 -8.86 -16.84 0.08
N LEU A 31 -8.28 -16.53 -1.06
CA LEU A 31 -7.58 -15.25 -1.26
C LEU A 31 -8.57 -14.07 -1.40
N PRO A 32 -8.18 -12.87 -0.93
CA PRO A 32 -8.99 -11.67 -1.14
C PRO A 32 -9.11 -11.34 -2.64
N THR A 33 -10.28 -10.86 -3.04
CA THR A 33 -10.46 -10.25 -4.37
C THR A 33 -9.68 -8.93 -4.46
N MET A 34 -9.47 -8.41 -5.68
CA MET A 34 -8.82 -7.10 -5.86
C MET A 34 -9.56 -5.99 -5.11
N GLU A 35 -10.89 -6.02 -5.10
CA GLU A 35 -11.71 -5.03 -4.42
C GLU A 35 -11.59 -5.15 -2.89
N GLU A 36 -11.67 -6.37 -2.34
CA GLU A 36 -11.53 -6.58 -0.90
C GLU A 36 -10.13 -6.20 -0.40
N PHE A 37 -9.09 -6.61 -1.13
CA PHE A 37 -7.73 -6.22 -0.80
C PHE A 37 -7.56 -4.70 -0.84
N ARG A 38 -8.12 -4.03 -1.86
CA ARG A 38 -8.09 -2.56 -1.98
C ARG A 38 -8.73 -1.89 -0.77
N VAL A 39 -9.89 -2.36 -0.32
CA VAL A 39 -10.56 -1.79 0.86
C VAL A 39 -9.70 -1.93 2.11
N ILE A 40 -9.11 -3.11 2.34
CA ILE A 40 -8.30 -3.39 3.53
C ILE A 40 -6.99 -2.57 3.51
N ILE A 41 -6.29 -2.55 2.38
CA ILE A 41 -5.02 -1.81 2.25
C ILE A 41 -5.24 -0.29 2.18
N SER A 42 -6.43 0.18 1.78
CA SER A 42 -6.79 1.61 1.79
C SER A 42 -6.71 2.20 3.20
N ASP A 43 -7.14 1.47 4.23
CA ASP A 43 -7.02 1.94 5.62
C ASP A 43 -5.54 2.07 6.03
N THR A 44 -4.76 1.04 5.70
CA THR A 44 -3.31 0.99 5.94
C THR A 44 -2.55 2.10 5.23
N THR A 45 -2.90 2.40 3.98
CA THR A 45 -2.28 3.46 3.18
C THR A 45 -2.67 4.84 3.66
N ASN A 46 -3.93 5.07 4.05
CA ASN A 46 -4.35 6.33 4.68
C ASN A 46 -3.59 6.60 5.99
N ASN A 47 -3.41 5.57 6.82
CA ASN A 47 -2.61 5.70 8.05
C ASN A 47 -1.14 6.01 7.76
N TYR A 48 -0.57 5.42 6.70
CA TYR A 48 0.82 5.62 6.30
C TYR A 48 1.11 7.01 5.72
N ILE A 49 0.20 7.54 4.87
CA ILE A 49 0.35 8.87 4.28
C ILE A 49 0.14 9.96 5.35
N GLY A 50 -0.67 9.66 6.38
CA GLY A 50 -1.05 10.60 7.43
C GLY A 50 -2.15 11.56 6.98
N PRO A 51 -2.75 12.34 7.91
CA PRO A 51 -3.76 13.31 7.56
C PRO A 51 -3.17 14.35 6.60
N VAL A 52 -3.88 14.62 5.51
CA VAL A 52 -3.59 15.80 4.68
C VAL A 52 -3.84 17.03 5.54
N ASP A 53 -2.78 17.74 5.90
CA ASP A 53 -2.91 18.95 6.70
C ASP A 53 -3.52 20.05 5.82
N GLN A 54 -4.85 20.14 5.85
CA GLN A 54 -5.63 21.10 5.06
C GLN A 54 -5.49 22.55 5.57
N ASN A 55 -4.74 22.78 6.64
CA ASN A 55 -4.62 24.09 7.33
C ASN A 55 -3.33 24.86 7.01
N VAL A 56 -2.53 24.43 6.04
CA VAL A 56 -1.30 25.16 5.68
C VAL A 56 -1.58 26.16 4.56
N ILE A 57 -2.19 27.27 4.95
CA ILE A 57 -2.25 28.52 4.19
C ILE A 57 -0.80 29.03 4.11
N ASP A 58 -0.28 29.32 2.92
CA ASP A 58 1.09 29.84 2.64
C ASP A 58 2.17 28.74 2.36
N GLY A 59 2.17 28.16 1.16
CA GLY A 59 3.20 27.18 0.71
C GLY A 59 2.74 26.03 -0.22
N ILE A 60 1.48 26.11 -0.64
CA ILE A 60 0.55 25.04 -1.08
C ILE A 60 1.05 24.03 -2.13
N ASN A 61 2.00 24.35 -3.00
CA ASN A 61 2.27 23.46 -4.14
C ASN A 61 3.22 22.29 -3.81
N MET A 62 4.33 22.56 -3.11
CA MET A 62 5.37 21.54 -2.93
C MET A 62 5.00 20.44 -1.93
N ASN A 63 4.26 20.74 -0.86
CA ASN A 63 3.91 19.73 0.15
C ASN A 63 2.84 18.77 -0.38
N LEU A 64 1.81 19.31 -1.03
CA LEU A 64 0.74 18.54 -1.66
C LEU A 64 1.28 17.68 -2.83
N GLU A 65 2.19 18.22 -3.63
CA GLU A 65 2.86 17.48 -4.70
C GLU A 65 3.73 16.35 -4.14
N ARG A 66 4.49 16.58 -3.06
CA ARG A 66 5.25 15.53 -2.37
C ARG A 66 4.34 14.44 -1.81
N GLN A 67 3.20 14.80 -1.22
CA GLN A 67 2.22 13.82 -0.73
C GLN A 67 1.64 13.00 -1.87
N ARG A 68 1.27 13.61 -3.00
CA ARG A 68 0.79 12.87 -4.18
C ARG A 68 1.86 11.96 -4.79
N ILE A 69 3.11 12.39 -4.81
CA ILE A 69 4.23 11.55 -5.27
C ILE A 69 4.39 10.35 -4.34
N ARG A 70 4.30 10.55 -3.02
CA ARG A 70 4.32 9.47 -2.03
C ARG A 70 3.15 8.51 -2.14
N GLU A 71 1.94 9.03 -2.25
CA GLU A 71 0.73 8.25 -2.48
C GLU A 71 0.85 7.39 -3.74
N LYS A 72 1.27 8.00 -4.85
CA LYS A 72 1.46 7.27 -6.10
C LYS A 72 2.43 6.11 -5.96
N ALA A 73 3.60 6.34 -5.35
CA ALA A 73 4.59 5.28 -5.23
C ALA A 73 4.21 4.22 -4.20
N LEU A 74 3.44 4.60 -3.17
CA LEU A 74 2.83 3.67 -2.23
C LEU A 74 1.86 2.73 -2.94
N TRP A 75 0.96 3.27 -3.76
CA TRP A 75 0.03 2.47 -4.55
C TRP A 75 0.73 1.60 -5.59
N ASP A 76 1.81 2.10 -6.20
CA ASP A 76 2.65 1.34 -7.13
C ASP A 76 3.29 0.13 -6.42
N ALA A 77 3.92 0.36 -5.26
CA ALA A 77 4.50 -0.70 -4.44
C ALA A 77 3.45 -1.71 -3.96
N VAL A 78 2.29 -1.25 -3.50
CA VAL A 78 1.18 -2.11 -3.07
C VAL A 78 0.69 -2.99 -4.22
N THR A 79 0.55 -2.42 -5.42
CA THR A 79 0.11 -3.16 -6.61
C THR A 79 1.13 -4.24 -6.99
N GLU A 80 2.42 -3.91 -6.98
CA GLU A 80 3.48 -4.89 -7.25
C GLU A 80 3.47 -6.03 -6.22
N LEU A 81 3.39 -5.68 -4.93
CA LEU A 81 3.34 -6.66 -3.84
C LEU A 81 2.10 -7.55 -3.88
N GLU A 82 0.95 -7.00 -4.27
CA GLU A 82 -0.30 -7.73 -4.43
C GLU A 82 -0.17 -8.80 -5.52
N VAL A 83 0.39 -8.43 -6.67
CA VAL A 83 0.68 -9.34 -7.77
C VAL A 83 1.70 -10.40 -7.34
N GLU A 84 2.80 -10.00 -6.70
CA GLU A 84 3.81 -10.93 -6.17
C GLU A 84 3.21 -11.90 -5.13
N ALA A 85 2.29 -11.44 -4.29
CA ALA A 85 1.61 -12.25 -3.29
C ALA A 85 0.63 -13.25 -3.92
N ARG A 86 -0.11 -12.85 -4.96
CA ARG A 86 -0.97 -13.77 -5.73
C ARG A 86 -0.15 -14.80 -6.48
N ILE A 87 0.87 -14.37 -7.23
CA ILE A 87 1.72 -15.28 -8.01
C ILE A 87 2.37 -16.32 -7.10
N ARG A 88 2.91 -15.91 -5.94
CA ARG A 88 3.51 -16.85 -4.98
C ARG A 88 2.53 -17.92 -4.47
N ARG A 89 1.28 -17.55 -4.24
CA ARG A 89 0.24 -18.49 -3.78
C ARG A 89 -0.37 -19.31 -4.91
N SER A 90 -0.38 -18.79 -6.14
CA SER A 90 -0.87 -19.50 -7.32
C SER A 90 0.16 -20.43 -7.96
N ASN A 91 1.46 -20.16 -7.83
CA ASN A 91 2.55 -21.05 -8.29
C ASN A 91 3.06 -22.00 -7.20
N GLY A 92 2.36 -22.07 -6.06
CA GLY A 92 2.68 -22.96 -4.94
C GLY A 92 1.89 -24.27 -4.90
N ASP A 93 1.20 -24.62 -6.00
CA ASP A 93 0.57 -25.93 -6.26
C ASP A 93 1.51 -26.79 -7.14
#